data_AF-A0A2D6X0I2-F1
#
_entry.id   AF-A0A2D6X0I2-F1
#
_cell.length_a   1.000
_cell.length_b   1.000
_cell.length_c   1.000
_cell.angle_alpha   90.00
_cell.angle_beta   90.00
_cell.angle_gamma   90.00
#
_symmetry.space_group_name_H-M   'P 1'
#
loop_
_entity.id
_entity.type
_entity.pdbx_description
1 polymer ?
#
loop_
_entity_poly.entity_id
_entity_poly.type
_entity_poly.pdbx_seq_one_letter_code
_entity_poly.pdbx_strand_id
1 'polypeptide(L)'
;MVFEYENIVIGSSLKAVLYAYAHNYPIFFSEQRRPFRFDCFEPEVDLSALKIPNETESLTTFEGVKLLGARKELLWERLLFLLSLDGKVPLSTLCQSMRYDGNTMVCANEYSKIAEIAFNECHYFGDDHCHGFAKDKELTNDEYICYDYIAFNKGGKHEIDYIKTEDDFVSEIWFYPSERIDGATAVKDACAVSLLSKEQMQNFDYSETMARFKTVAEMESRGMKGVFNGYGPNGKPKHYRFRTTHVRRRSARRCMEASNDENHDTPSTTTAITEEDLVANLSDVSLIYNRFLK
;
A
#
# COMPACT_ATOMS: atom_id res chain seq x y z
N MET A 1 -9.79 -4.23 -32.96
CA MET A 1 -10.82 -3.27 -32.51
C MET A 1 -10.10 -2.27 -31.65
N VAL A 2 -10.23 -0.98 -31.97
CA VAL A 2 -9.60 0.12 -31.21
C VAL A 2 -10.70 0.78 -30.38
N PHE A 3 -10.46 0.96 -29.09
CA PHE A 3 -11.34 1.72 -28.21
C PHE A 3 -10.89 3.17 -28.18
N GLU A 4 -11.83 4.11 -28.27
CA GLU A 4 -11.54 5.54 -28.27
C GLU A 4 -12.08 6.17 -27.00
N TYR A 5 -11.23 6.91 -26.28
CA TYR A 5 -11.59 7.67 -25.09
C TYR A 5 -11.08 9.11 -25.21
N GLU A 6 -11.72 10.04 -24.53
CA GLU A 6 -11.21 11.41 -24.46
C GLU A 6 -10.08 11.49 -23.42
N ASN A 7 -10.38 11.07 -22.18
CA ASN A 7 -9.44 11.07 -21.06
C ASN A 7 -9.32 9.66 -20.49
N ILE A 8 -8.09 9.23 -20.18
CA ILE A 8 -7.83 7.96 -19.49
C ILE A 8 -6.95 8.16 -18.26
N VAL A 9 -7.08 7.26 -17.30
CA VAL A 9 -6.20 7.21 -16.12
C VAL A 9 -5.37 5.94 -16.17
N ILE A 10 -4.07 6.05 -15.95
CA ILE A 10 -3.16 4.90 -15.89
C ILE A 10 -2.56 4.79 -14.50
N GLY A 11 -2.72 3.61 -13.90
CA GLY A 11 -2.26 3.29 -12.56
C GLY A 11 -3.39 2.78 -11.68
N SER A 12 -3.02 2.22 -10.54
CA SER A 12 -3.95 1.56 -9.61
C SER A 12 -3.70 1.94 -8.16
N SER A 13 -2.92 2.99 -7.89
CA SER A 13 -2.77 3.54 -6.54
C SER A 13 -4.09 4.14 -6.04
N LEU A 14 -4.22 4.38 -4.74
CA LEU A 14 -5.39 5.08 -4.17
C LEU A 14 -5.63 6.43 -4.85
N LYS A 15 -4.57 7.22 -5.02
CA LYS A 15 -4.63 8.48 -5.76
C LYS A 15 -5.19 8.32 -7.18
N ALA A 16 -4.72 7.32 -7.94
CA ALA A 16 -5.20 7.07 -9.31
C ALA A 16 -6.69 6.71 -9.34
N VAL A 17 -7.11 5.82 -8.44
CA VAL A 17 -8.51 5.37 -8.33
C VAL A 17 -9.41 6.53 -7.88
N LEU A 18 -8.97 7.34 -6.91
CA LEU A 18 -9.68 8.54 -6.48
C LEU A 18 -9.84 9.54 -7.63
N TYR A 19 -8.78 9.79 -8.38
CA TYR A 19 -8.81 10.72 -9.51
C TYR A 19 -9.76 10.24 -10.61
N ALA A 20 -9.69 8.96 -10.97
CA ALA A 20 -10.59 8.33 -11.93
C ALA A 20 -12.06 8.40 -11.47
N TYR A 21 -12.31 8.16 -10.18
CA TYR A 21 -13.64 8.26 -9.59
C TYR A 21 -14.18 9.69 -9.60
N ALA A 22 -13.36 10.67 -9.20
CA ALA A 22 -13.71 12.09 -9.16
C ALA A 22 -14.10 12.65 -10.55
N HIS A 23 -13.38 12.24 -11.59
CA HIS A 23 -13.59 12.74 -12.96
C HIS A 23 -14.43 11.80 -13.83
N ASN A 24 -14.83 10.63 -13.29
CA ASN A 24 -15.56 9.60 -14.02
C ASN A 24 -14.83 9.08 -15.29
N TYR A 25 -13.51 8.90 -15.18
CA TYR A 25 -12.65 8.44 -16.27
C TYR A 25 -12.39 6.93 -16.20
N PRO A 26 -12.21 6.26 -17.36
CA PRO A 26 -11.77 4.88 -17.39
C PRO A 26 -10.34 4.74 -16.86
N ILE A 27 -10.11 3.71 -16.05
CA ILE A 27 -8.83 3.42 -15.42
C ILE A 27 -8.22 2.13 -15.97
N PHE A 28 -6.93 2.19 -16.28
CA PHE A 28 -6.14 1.08 -16.83
C PHE A 28 -4.91 0.84 -15.96
N PHE A 29 -4.63 -0.42 -15.67
CA PHE A 29 -3.47 -0.83 -14.87
C PHE A 29 -3.05 -2.25 -15.26
N SER A 30 -1.77 -2.55 -15.11
CA SER A 30 -1.21 -3.90 -15.27
C SER A 30 -1.16 -4.66 -13.94
N GLU A 31 -0.94 -3.92 -12.85
CA GLU A 31 -0.83 -4.47 -11.50
C GLU A 31 -1.74 -3.71 -10.55
N GLN A 32 -2.29 -4.39 -9.54
CA GLN A 32 -3.06 -3.76 -8.48
C GLN A 32 -2.15 -3.23 -7.36
N ARG A 33 -1.96 -1.92 -7.32
CA ARG A 33 -1.21 -1.19 -6.27
C ARG A 33 -2.14 -0.80 -5.13
N ARG A 34 -2.69 -1.84 -4.51
CA ARG A 34 -3.54 -1.69 -3.32
C ARG A 34 -2.75 -1.02 -2.17
N PRO A 35 -3.37 -0.07 -1.43
CA PRO A 35 -2.76 0.50 -0.22
C PRO A 35 -2.28 -0.57 0.75
N PHE A 36 -1.26 -0.24 1.53
CA PHE A 36 -0.77 -1.17 2.52
C PHE A 36 -1.82 -1.37 3.62
N ARG A 37 -1.88 -2.57 4.19
CA ARG A 37 -2.96 -2.96 5.12
C ARG A 37 -3.05 -2.08 6.36
N PHE A 38 -1.92 -1.54 6.80
CA PHE A 38 -1.84 -0.66 7.96
C PHE A 38 -1.92 0.83 7.60
N ASP A 39 -2.05 1.16 6.30
CA ASP A 39 -2.31 2.53 5.88
C ASP A 39 -3.75 2.90 6.23
N CYS A 40 -3.89 3.82 7.17
CA CYS A 40 -5.17 4.34 7.63
C CYS A 40 -5.24 5.85 7.39
N PHE A 41 -6.46 6.36 7.28
CA PHE A 41 -6.71 7.79 7.29
C PHE A 41 -6.62 8.36 8.70
N GLU A 42 -6.58 9.69 8.79
CA GLU A 42 -6.82 10.39 10.04
C GLU A 42 -8.27 10.12 10.52
N PRO A 43 -8.51 10.02 11.84
CA PRO A 43 -9.84 9.72 12.40
C PRO A 43 -10.95 10.68 11.96
N GLU A 44 -10.61 11.90 11.56
CA GLU A 44 -11.53 12.97 11.17
C GLU A 44 -12.09 12.78 9.74
N VAL A 45 -11.50 11.91 8.93
CA VAL A 45 -11.91 11.69 7.54
C VAL A 45 -13.24 10.93 7.48
N ASP A 46 -14.28 11.57 6.94
CA ASP A 46 -15.61 10.99 6.79
C ASP A 46 -15.77 10.28 5.43
N LEU A 47 -15.98 8.95 5.46
CA LEU A 47 -16.23 8.13 4.28
C LEU A 47 -17.67 7.60 4.23
N SER A 48 -18.57 8.13 5.05
CA SER A 48 -19.97 7.70 5.15
C SER A 48 -20.75 7.84 3.85
N ALA A 49 -20.36 8.79 2.99
CA ALA A 49 -20.89 8.98 1.64
C ALA A 49 -20.82 7.69 0.80
N LEU A 50 -19.78 6.88 0.99
CA LEU A 50 -19.56 5.62 0.27
C LEU A 50 -20.09 4.39 1.03
N LYS A 51 -20.79 4.61 2.15
CA LYS A 51 -21.27 3.57 3.09
C LYS A 51 -20.13 2.77 3.73
N ILE A 52 -18.96 3.39 3.89
CA ILE A 52 -17.85 2.83 4.65
C ILE A 52 -18.05 3.27 6.11
N PRO A 53 -17.99 2.34 7.08
CA PRO A 53 -18.11 2.73 8.48
C PRO A 53 -16.85 3.48 8.91
N ASN A 54 -17.03 4.64 9.54
CA ASN A 54 -15.94 5.42 10.13
C ASN A 54 -15.56 4.80 11.47
N GLU A 55 -14.99 3.60 11.43
CA GLU A 55 -14.47 2.93 12.61
C GLU A 55 -13.12 3.55 12.98
N THR A 56 -12.98 3.97 14.23
CA THR A 56 -11.71 4.42 14.78
C THR A 56 -11.07 3.25 15.53
N GLU A 57 -9.87 2.86 15.12
CA GLU A 57 -9.07 1.84 15.82
C GLU A 57 -8.04 2.52 16.72
N SER A 58 -7.90 2.05 17.96
CA SER A 58 -6.89 2.52 18.90
C SER A 58 -5.73 1.55 18.97
N LEU A 59 -4.51 2.01 18.68
CA LEU A 59 -3.28 1.23 18.80
C LEU A 59 -2.52 1.59 20.07
N THR A 60 -2.08 0.56 20.79
CA THR A 60 -1.24 0.72 21.98
C THR A 60 0.22 0.85 21.55
N THR A 61 0.86 1.97 21.90
CA THR A 61 2.30 2.20 21.68
C THR A 61 3.01 2.34 23.03
N PHE A 62 4.34 2.43 23.01
CA PHE A 62 5.11 2.76 24.22
C PHE A 62 4.92 4.21 24.69
N GLU A 63 4.50 5.09 23.80
CA GLU A 63 4.33 6.53 24.06
C GLU A 63 2.88 6.90 24.41
N GLY A 64 1.93 5.99 24.20
CA GLY A 64 0.51 6.19 24.50
C GLY A 64 -0.42 5.43 23.56
N VAL A 65 -1.55 6.05 23.24
CA VAL A 65 -2.54 5.50 22.32
C VAL A 65 -2.52 6.30 21.03
N LYS A 66 -2.34 5.62 19.89
CA LYS A 66 -2.45 6.20 18.55
C LYS A 66 -3.82 5.86 17.99
N LEU A 67 -4.60 6.87 17.61
CA LEU A 67 -5.89 6.68 16.97
C LEU A 67 -5.71 6.61 15.45
N LEU A 68 -6.36 5.65 14.82
CA LEU A 68 -6.39 5.45 13.38
C LEU A 68 -7.83 5.55 12.90
N GLY A 69 -8.04 6.23 11.76
CA GLY A 69 -9.32 6.24 11.06
C GLY A 69 -9.51 5.00 10.19
N ALA A 70 -10.39 5.12 9.21
CA ALA A 70 -10.69 4.04 8.28
C ALA A 70 -9.45 3.61 7.46
N ARG A 71 -9.37 2.32 7.11
CA ARG A 71 -8.27 1.77 6.31
C ARG A 71 -8.37 2.27 4.87
N LYS A 72 -7.24 2.73 4.31
CA LYS A 72 -7.14 3.19 2.92
C LYS A 72 -7.50 2.09 1.91
N GLU A 73 -7.20 0.84 2.25
CA GLU A 73 -7.55 -0.35 1.46
C GLU A 73 -9.07 -0.47 1.22
N LEU A 74 -9.90 -0.23 2.24
CA LEU A 74 -11.36 -0.34 2.11
C LEU A 74 -11.92 0.69 1.13
N LEU A 75 -11.40 1.92 1.18
CA LEU A 75 -11.79 2.97 0.24
C LEU A 75 -11.38 2.60 -1.18
N TRP A 76 -10.14 2.15 -1.37
CA TRP A 76 -9.63 1.72 -2.67
C TRP A 76 -10.49 0.61 -3.29
N GLU A 77 -10.80 -0.43 -2.51
CA GLU A 77 -11.64 -1.55 -2.98
C GLU A 77 -13.04 -1.08 -3.34
N ARG A 78 -13.63 -0.23 -2.50
CA ARG A 78 -14.98 0.31 -2.73
C ARG A 78 -15.05 1.13 -4.00
N LEU A 79 -14.09 2.04 -4.21
CA LEU A 79 -14.05 2.89 -5.40
C LEU A 79 -13.80 2.09 -6.67
N LEU A 80 -12.84 1.17 -6.65
CA LEU A 80 -12.54 0.32 -7.80
C LEU A 80 -13.74 -0.58 -8.15
N PHE A 81 -14.46 -1.09 -7.14
CA PHE A 81 -15.69 -1.84 -7.34
C PHE A 81 -16.78 -0.98 -8.01
N LEU A 82 -16.99 0.25 -7.56
CA LEU A 82 -17.98 1.16 -8.16
C LEU A 82 -17.62 1.53 -9.61
N LEU A 83 -16.35 1.82 -9.88
CA LEU A 83 -15.85 2.05 -11.24
C LEU A 83 -16.06 0.82 -12.13
N SER A 84 -15.84 -0.39 -11.59
CA SER A 84 -16.06 -1.64 -12.31
C SER A 84 -17.54 -1.84 -12.66
N LEU A 85 -18.46 -1.56 -11.73
CA LEU A 85 -19.90 -1.60 -11.98
C LEU A 85 -20.34 -0.59 -13.06
N ASP A 86 -19.66 0.55 -13.14
CA ASP A 86 -19.90 1.55 -14.18
C ASP A 86 -19.23 1.23 -15.53
N GLY A 87 -18.48 0.11 -15.62
CA GLY A 87 -17.74 -0.27 -16.83
C GLY A 87 -16.49 0.57 -17.09
N LYS A 88 -16.00 1.29 -16.08
CA LYS A 88 -14.82 2.17 -16.15
C LYS A 88 -13.51 1.44 -15.83
N VAL A 89 -13.56 0.13 -15.62
CA VAL A 89 -12.39 -0.74 -15.43
C VAL A 89 -12.37 -1.80 -16.55
N PRO A 90 -12.18 -1.39 -17.83
CA PRO A 90 -12.47 -2.24 -18.99
C PRO A 90 -11.57 -3.49 -19.09
N LEU A 91 -10.31 -3.41 -18.63
CA LEU A 91 -9.37 -4.53 -18.69
C LEU A 91 -9.22 -5.26 -17.34
N SER A 92 -9.67 -4.67 -16.24
CA SER A 92 -9.55 -5.23 -14.90
C SER A 92 -8.14 -5.82 -14.65
N THR A 93 -8.05 -7.05 -14.17
CA THR A 93 -6.79 -7.77 -13.92
C THR A 93 -6.29 -8.59 -15.11
N LEU A 94 -6.85 -8.42 -16.31
CA LEU A 94 -6.45 -9.20 -17.48
C LEU A 94 -5.20 -8.66 -18.16
N CYS A 95 -4.92 -7.37 -17.99
CA CYS A 95 -3.76 -6.71 -18.56
C CYS A 95 -2.52 -6.96 -17.70
N GLN A 96 -1.42 -7.41 -18.32
CA GLN A 96 -0.14 -7.61 -17.64
C GLN A 96 0.94 -6.65 -18.12
N SER A 97 0.78 -6.08 -19.31
CA SER A 97 1.68 -5.04 -19.81
C SER A 97 0.93 -4.04 -20.68
N MET A 98 1.37 -2.79 -20.61
CA MET A 98 0.83 -1.69 -21.41
C MET A 98 1.97 -0.97 -22.10
N ARG A 99 1.79 -0.67 -23.39
CA ARG A 99 2.79 0.04 -24.17
C ARG A 99 2.14 1.15 -24.98
N TYR A 100 2.67 2.36 -24.87
CA TYR A 100 2.35 3.46 -25.74
C TYR A 100 3.32 3.52 -26.91
N ASP A 101 2.80 3.66 -28.14
CA ASP A 101 3.59 3.79 -29.36
C ASP A 101 3.65 5.24 -29.89
N GLY A 102 3.05 6.19 -29.18
CA GLY A 102 2.93 7.59 -29.60
C GLY A 102 1.55 7.97 -30.15
N ASN A 103 0.71 6.99 -30.48
CA ASN A 103 -0.63 7.22 -31.02
C ASN A 103 -1.70 6.38 -30.30
N THR A 104 -1.38 5.13 -29.95
CA THR A 104 -2.28 4.22 -29.24
C THR A 104 -1.56 3.53 -28.08
N MET A 105 -2.32 3.20 -27.05
CA MET A 105 -1.91 2.27 -26.01
C MET A 105 -2.31 0.85 -26.42
N VAL A 106 -1.32 -0.04 -26.47
CA VAL A 106 -1.53 -1.46 -26.65
C VAL A 106 -1.47 -2.15 -25.30
N CYS A 107 -2.54 -2.86 -24.96
CA CYS A 107 -2.64 -3.65 -23.73
C CYS A 107 -2.53 -5.14 -24.06
N ALA A 108 -1.66 -5.86 -23.34
CA ALA A 108 -1.38 -7.27 -23.60
C ALA A 108 -1.36 -8.11 -22.32
N ASN A 109 -1.64 -9.40 -22.49
CA ASN A 109 -1.33 -10.46 -21.53
C ASN A 109 -0.20 -11.35 -22.06
N GLU A 110 0.20 -12.34 -21.27
CA GLU A 110 1.21 -13.36 -21.56
C GLU A 110 1.07 -14.00 -22.95
N TYR A 111 -0.18 -14.14 -23.43
CA TYR A 111 -0.47 -14.91 -24.64
C TYR A 111 -0.76 -14.05 -25.87
N SER A 112 -1.29 -12.84 -25.67
CA SER A 112 -1.91 -12.07 -26.74
C SER A 112 -2.13 -10.59 -26.42
N LYS A 113 -2.27 -9.80 -27.48
CA LYS A 113 -2.82 -8.45 -27.41
C LYS A 113 -4.31 -8.51 -27.06
N ILE A 114 -4.70 -7.83 -25.98
CA ILE A 114 -6.08 -7.77 -25.49
C ILE A 114 -6.85 -6.66 -26.19
N ALA A 115 -6.28 -5.46 -26.18
CA ALA A 115 -6.94 -4.25 -26.65
C ALA A 115 -5.93 -3.23 -27.18
N GLU A 116 -6.45 -2.32 -28.00
CA GLU A 116 -5.76 -1.13 -28.46
C GLU A 116 -6.66 0.05 -28.14
N ILE A 117 -6.08 1.08 -27.52
CA ILE A 117 -6.81 2.19 -26.95
C ILE A 117 -6.21 3.49 -27.47
N ALA A 118 -7.01 4.28 -28.17
CA ALA A 118 -6.68 5.64 -28.56
C ALA A 118 -7.29 6.62 -27.55
N PHE A 119 -6.54 7.67 -27.22
CA PHE A 119 -6.98 8.67 -26.25
C PHE A 119 -6.40 10.06 -26.56
N ASN A 120 -7.06 11.12 -26.09
CA ASN A 120 -6.56 12.49 -26.25
C ASN A 120 -5.64 12.89 -25.09
N GLU A 121 -6.08 12.69 -23.84
CA GLU A 121 -5.29 12.99 -22.63
C GLU A 121 -5.15 11.74 -21.75
N CYS A 122 -3.95 11.56 -21.17
CA CYS A 122 -3.65 10.48 -20.24
C CYS A 122 -3.16 11.04 -18.91
N HIS A 123 -3.80 10.66 -17.82
CA HIS A 123 -3.34 10.98 -16.46
C HIS A 123 -2.55 9.79 -15.90
N TYR A 124 -1.23 9.94 -15.84
CA TYR A 124 -0.32 8.86 -15.45
C TYR A 124 0.05 8.94 -13.96
N PHE A 125 -0.32 7.91 -13.19
CA PHE A 125 -0.04 7.78 -11.75
C PHE A 125 0.98 6.68 -11.42
N GLY A 126 1.65 6.13 -12.45
CA GLY A 126 2.67 5.10 -12.29
C GLY A 126 2.13 3.68 -12.38
N ASP A 127 2.80 2.85 -13.18
CA ASP A 127 2.57 1.41 -13.30
C ASP A 127 3.88 0.73 -13.78
N ASP A 128 4.30 -0.36 -13.15
CA ASP A 128 5.64 -0.94 -13.36
C ASP A 128 5.81 -1.65 -14.71
N HIS A 129 4.70 -2.11 -15.32
CA HIS A 129 4.72 -2.80 -16.62
C HIS A 129 4.15 -1.92 -17.74
N CYS A 130 4.27 -0.61 -17.55
CA CYS A 130 3.78 0.40 -18.46
C CYS A 130 4.94 1.14 -19.11
N HIS A 131 5.05 1.07 -20.44
CA HIS A 131 6.16 1.64 -21.19
C HIS A 131 5.71 2.72 -22.18
N GLY A 132 6.49 3.78 -22.34
CA GLY A 132 6.29 4.81 -23.36
C GLY A 132 5.40 6.00 -22.95
N PHE A 133 4.87 6.03 -21.72
CA PHE A 133 3.98 7.10 -21.24
C PHE A 133 4.70 8.27 -20.57
N ALA A 134 5.80 7.98 -19.89
CA ALA A 134 6.68 8.96 -19.30
C ALA A 134 8.11 8.58 -19.68
N LYS A 135 8.98 9.57 -19.92
CA LYS A 135 10.42 9.30 -19.96
C LYS A 135 10.79 8.84 -18.56
N ASP A 136 11.32 7.63 -18.44
CA ASP A 136 11.95 7.16 -17.22
C ASP A 136 13.07 8.14 -16.88
N LYS A 137 12.81 9.11 -16.00
CA LYS A 137 13.90 9.78 -15.31
C LYS A 137 14.53 8.66 -14.50
N GLU A 138 15.75 8.27 -14.85
CA GLU A 138 16.59 7.47 -13.96
C GLU A 138 16.74 8.29 -12.68
N LEU A 139 15.85 8.05 -11.71
CA LEU A 139 16.00 8.57 -10.38
C LEU A 139 17.32 8.00 -9.90
N THR A 140 18.26 8.89 -9.59
CA THR A 140 19.59 8.51 -9.12
C THR A 140 19.53 7.67 -7.84
N ASN A 141 18.38 7.64 -7.14
CA ASN A 141 18.10 6.76 -6.01
C ASN A 141 16.64 6.28 -6.05
N ASP A 142 16.40 5.08 -6.58
CA ASP A 142 15.12 4.40 -6.41
C ASP A 142 14.93 4.02 -4.93
N GLU A 143 13.91 4.60 -4.29
CA GLU A 143 13.45 4.20 -2.96
C GLU A 143 12.44 3.06 -3.06
N TYR A 144 12.58 2.08 -2.18
CA TYR A 144 11.70 0.92 -2.04
C TYR A 144 11.16 0.87 -0.63
N ILE A 145 9.87 0.57 -0.51
CA ILE A 145 9.24 0.23 0.75
C ILE A 145 9.22 -1.30 0.87
N CYS A 146 9.78 -1.82 1.95
CA CYS A 146 9.86 -3.25 2.22
C CYS A 146 9.04 -3.63 3.44
N TYR A 147 8.19 -4.62 3.26
CA TYR A 147 7.30 -5.18 4.26
C TYR A 147 7.75 -6.59 4.60
N ASP A 148 8.37 -6.74 5.78
CA ASP A 148 8.86 -8.01 6.31
C ASP A 148 7.86 -8.60 7.29
N TYR A 149 7.19 -9.68 6.88
CA TYR A 149 6.22 -10.39 7.72
C TYR A 149 6.94 -11.40 8.61
N ILE A 150 6.75 -11.26 9.92
CA ILE A 150 7.44 -12.02 10.95
C ILE A 150 6.41 -12.74 11.83
N ALA A 151 6.48 -14.06 11.84
CA ALA A 151 5.64 -14.92 12.66
C ALA A 151 6.24 -15.08 14.07
N PHE A 152 5.44 -14.85 15.11
CA PHE A 152 5.78 -15.15 16.48
C PHE A 152 5.32 -16.55 16.86
N ASN A 153 6.27 -17.46 17.03
CA ASN A 153 6.01 -18.82 17.53
C ASN A 153 5.99 -18.86 19.06
N LYS A 154 6.75 -17.97 19.71
CA LYS A 154 6.72 -17.75 21.17
C LYS A 154 6.93 -16.28 21.49
N GLY A 155 6.15 -15.76 22.42
CA GLY A 155 6.27 -14.38 22.91
C GLY A 155 5.45 -13.34 22.14
N GLY A 156 4.55 -13.74 21.24
CA GLY A 156 3.63 -12.81 20.55
C GLY A 156 2.41 -12.36 21.36
N LYS A 157 2.32 -12.72 22.65
CA LYS A 157 1.23 -12.27 23.53
C LYS A 157 1.67 -11.01 24.27
N HIS A 158 1.24 -9.85 23.80
CA HIS A 158 1.52 -8.55 24.40
C HIS A 158 0.48 -7.50 23.99
N GLU A 159 0.39 -6.43 24.79
CA GLU A 159 -0.57 -5.35 24.56
C GLU A 159 -0.14 -4.38 23.46
N ILE A 160 1.17 -4.23 23.23
CA ILE A 160 1.70 -3.30 22.21
C ILE A 160 1.23 -3.70 20.80
N ASP A 161 0.81 -2.71 20.03
CA ASP A 161 0.35 -2.83 18.64
C ASP A 161 1.30 -2.17 17.64
N TYR A 162 2.02 -1.12 18.06
CA TYR A 162 2.87 -0.37 17.15
C TYR A 162 4.13 0.15 17.85
N ILE A 163 5.24 0.06 17.12
CA ILE A 163 6.53 0.63 17.50
C ILE A 163 7.05 1.44 16.33
N LYS A 164 7.44 2.69 16.62
CA LYS A 164 8.22 3.53 15.71
C LYS A 164 9.69 3.52 16.14
N THR A 165 10.59 3.39 15.18
CA THR A 165 12.03 3.51 15.39
C THR A 165 12.55 4.78 14.71
N GLU A 166 13.80 5.13 14.98
CA GLU A 166 14.46 6.32 14.40
C GLU A 166 15.21 6.00 13.10
N ASP A 167 15.28 4.72 12.70
CA ASP A 167 16.09 4.26 11.56
C ASP A 167 15.23 4.03 10.31
N ASP A 168 15.81 4.16 9.11
CA ASP A 168 15.10 3.84 7.85
C ASP A 168 14.87 2.32 7.67
N PHE A 169 15.80 1.50 8.16
CA PHE A 169 15.64 0.05 8.18
C PHE A 169 14.85 -0.37 9.42
N VAL A 170 13.72 -1.03 9.24
CA VAL A 170 12.75 -1.32 10.32
C VAL A 170 12.31 -0.02 11.01
N SER A 171 11.87 0.95 10.21
CA SER A 171 11.35 2.25 10.68
C SER A 171 10.08 2.09 11.52
N GLU A 172 9.26 1.12 11.16
CA GLU A 172 8.02 0.82 11.87
C GLU A 172 7.85 -0.69 12.07
N ILE A 173 7.26 -1.06 13.20
CA ILE A 173 6.88 -2.44 13.50
C ILE A 173 5.41 -2.43 13.90
N TRP A 174 4.61 -3.09 13.06
CA TRP A 174 3.17 -3.24 13.26
C TRP A 174 2.89 -4.64 13.78
N PHE A 175 2.21 -4.74 14.92
CA PHE A 175 1.74 -6.01 15.47
C PHE A 175 0.27 -6.19 15.17
N TYR A 176 -0.09 -7.34 14.62
CA TYR A 176 -1.46 -7.66 14.22
C TYR A 176 -1.83 -9.07 14.67
N PRO A 177 -3.12 -9.36 14.96
CA PRO A 177 -3.56 -10.71 15.31
C PRO A 177 -3.10 -11.73 14.27
N SER A 178 -2.50 -12.83 14.74
CA SER A 178 -1.92 -13.84 13.85
C SER A 178 -2.99 -14.50 12.98
N GLU A 179 -2.85 -14.37 11.66
CA GLU A 179 -3.75 -15.02 10.69
C GLU A 179 -3.47 -16.52 10.52
N ARG A 180 -2.40 -17.03 11.15
CA ARG A 180 -1.97 -18.43 11.05
C ARG A 180 -2.64 -19.33 12.07
N ILE A 181 -3.28 -18.74 13.08
CA ILE A 181 -3.87 -19.45 14.21
C ILE A 181 -5.37 -19.20 14.17
N ASP A 182 -6.14 -20.25 13.92
CA ASP A 182 -7.59 -20.16 13.94
C ASP A 182 -8.11 -19.83 15.34
N GLY A 183 -9.12 -18.97 15.40
CA GLY A 183 -9.75 -18.48 16.62
C GLY A 183 -9.23 -17.13 17.08
N ALA A 184 -10.01 -16.45 17.91
CA ALA A 184 -9.68 -15.14 18.47
C ALA A 184 -8.56 -15.26 19.53
N THR A 185 -7.33 -15.49 19.07
CA THR A 185 -6.17 -15.64 19.94
C THR A 185 -5.48 -14.30 20.19
N ALA A 186 -4.98 -14.11 21.41
CA ALA A 186 -4.20 -12.93 21.78
C ALA A 186 -2.76 -12.95 21.23
N VAL A 187 -2.44 -13.82 20.27
CA VAL A 187 -1.11 -13.92 19.67
C VAL A 187 -1.05 -12.97 18.48
N LYS A 188 -0.12 -12.03 18.54
CA LYS A 188 0.17 -11.10 17.45
C LYS A 188 1.41 -11.54 16.68
N ASP A 189 1.35 -11.45 15.36
CA ASP A 189 2.49 -11.48 14.46
C ASP A 189 2.93 -10.03 14.17
N ALA A 190 4.10 -9.85 13.55
CA ALA A 190 4.61 -8.51 13.23
C ALA A 190 4.83 -8.31 11.73
N CYS A 191 4.74 -7.06 11.30
CA CYS A 191 5.22 -6.59 10.01
C CYS A 191 6.19 -5.44 10.25
N ALA A 192 7.45 -5.64 9.89
CA ALA A 192 8.46 -4.60 9.90
C ALA A 192 8.43 -3.86 8.56
N VAL A 193 8.35 -2.53 8.61
CA VAL A 193 8.39 -1.65 7.43
C VAL A 193 9.77 -1.01 7.36
N SER A 194 10.39 -1.04 6.18
CA SER A 194 11.69 -0.43 5.94
C SER A 194 11.65 0.41 4.66
N LEU A 195 12.39 1.52 4.67
CA LEU A 195 12.68 2.33 3.50
C LEU A 195 14.11 2.01 3.05
N LEU A 196 14.26 1.46 1.85
CA LEU A 196 15.54 0.94 1.35
C LEU A 196 15.82 1.46 -0.05
N SER A 197 17.07 1.79 -0.34
CA SER A 197 17.53 2.03 -1.72
C SER A 197 17.69 0.72 -2.49
N LYS A 198 17.77 0.83 -3.82
CA LYS A 198 18.06 -0.32 -4.71
C LYS A 198 19.33 -1.08 -4.33
N GLU A 199 20.36 -0.38 -3.87
CA GLU A 199 21.63 -0.99 -3.45
C GLU A 199 21.48 -1.72 -2.11
N GLN A 200 20.79 -1.10 -1.15
CA GLN A 200 20.51 -1.71 0.15
C GLN A 200 19.68 -2.98 0.00
N MET A 201 18.75 -3.02 -0.94
CA MET A 201 17.95 -4.21 -1.27
C MET A 201 18.79 -5.44 -1.63
N GLN A 202 19.98 -5.26 -2.19
CA GLN A 202 20.89 -6.35 -2.56
C GLN A 202 21.88 -6.71 -1.44
N ASN A 203 21.96 -5.88 -0.39
CA ASN A 203 22.86 -6.10 0.73
C ASN A 203 22.21 -6.99 1.80
N PHE A 204 22.96 -8.01 2.25
CA PHE A 204 22.54 -8.95 3.28
C PHE A 204 22.20 -8.27 4.63
N ASP A 205 22.83 -7.14 4.94
CA ASP A 205 22.56 -6.39 6.17
C ASP A 205 21.13 -5.84 6.23
N TYR A 206 20.46 -5.70 5.08
CA TYR A 206 19.06 -5.29 4.97
C TYR A 206 18.14 -6.45 4.58
N SER A 207 18.62 -7.69 4.69
CA SER A 207 17.84 -8.90 4.41
C SER A 207 16.69 -9.10 5.40
N GLU A 208 15.74 -9.94 5.02
CA GLU A 208 14.58 -10.29 5.84
C GLU A 208 14.98 -10.92 7.19
N THR A 209 16.14 -11.61 7.19
CA THR A 209 16.71 -12.21 8.40
C THR A 209 17.17 -11.15 9.37
N MET A 210 17.78 -10.07 8.86
CA MET A 210 18.22 -8.96 9.70
C MET A 210 17.05 -8.13 10.20
N ALA A 211 16.02 -7.91 9.37
CA ALA A 211 14.81 -7.20 9.78
C ALA A 211 14.15 -7.89 10.97
N ARG A 212 14.10 -9.24 10.95
CA ARG A 212 13.63 -10.05 12.08
C ARG A 212 14.50 -9.88 13.34
N PHE A 213 15.82 -9.92 13.21
CA PHE A 213 16.70 -9.76 14.37
C PHE A 213 16.61 -8.36 14.97
N LYS A 214 16.57 -7.34 14.14
CA LYS A 214 16.37 -5.96 14.55
C LYS A 214 15.02 -5.78 15.26
N THR A 215 13.94 -6.32 14.70
CA THR A 215 12.61 -6.32 15.36
C THR A 215 12.67 -6.89 16.77
N VAL A 216 13.31 -8.05 16.96
CA VAL A 216 13.44 -8.66 18.30
C VAL A 216 14.32 -7.81 19.22
N ALA A 217 15.41 -7.23 18.71
CA ALA A 217 16.27 -6.34 19.49
C ALA A 217 15.54 -5.07 19.93
N GLU A 218 14.73 -4.47 19.06
CA GLU A 218 13.88 -3.30 19.32
C GLU A 218 12.80 -3.59 20.37
N MET A 219 12.27 -4.81 20.41
CA MET A 219 11.35 -5.25 21.46
C MET A 219 12.06 -5.41 22.80
N GLU A 220 13.22 -6.08 22.81
CA GLU A 220 14.01 -6.33 24.03
C GLU A 220 14.56 -5.02 24.63
N SER A 221 15.00 -4.07 23.80
CA SER A 221 15.52 -2.76 24.23
C SER A 221 14.45 -1.93 24.95
N ARG A 222 13.20 -2.02 24.51
CA ARG A 222 12.03 -1.39 25.15
C ARG A 222 11.46 -2.19 26.33
N GLY A 223 12.17 -3.24 26.77
CA GLY A 223 11.84 -4.00 27.97
C GLY A 223 10.78 -5.09 27.76
N MET A 224 10.39 -5.40 26.52
CA MET A 224 9.49 -6.53 26.26
C MET A 224 10.22 -7.84 26.58
N LYS A 225 9.49 -8.77 27.20
CA LYS A 225 10.01 -10.08 27.58
C LYS A 225 9.09 -11.16 27.06
N GLY A 226 9.67 -12.30 26.68
CA GLY A 226 8.88 -13.46 26.29
C GLY A 226 8.18 -14.11 27.50
N VAL A 227 7.60 -15.28 27.23
CA VAL A 227 6.79 -16.02 28.21
C VAL A 227 7.57 -16.28 29.49
N PHE A 228 6.95 -15.99 30.64
CA PHE A 228 7.53 -16.25 31.96
C PHE A 228 7.89 -17.73 32.14
N ASN A 229 9.08 -17.99 32.69
CA ASN A 229 9.68 -19.30 32.86
C ASN A 229 10.24 -19.47 34.28
N GLY A 230 9.43 -19.14 35.28
CA GLY A 230 9.78 -19.30 36.68
C GLY A 230 10.89 -18.38 37.15
N TYR A 231 11.51 -18.73 38.27
CA TYR A 231 12.60 -17.99 38.88
C TYR A 231 13.92 -18.74 38.74
N GLY A 232 14.99 -18.00 38.47
CA GLY A 232 16.34 -18.57 38.49
C GLY A 232 16.81 -18.87 39.91
N PRO A 233 17.97 -19.53 40.07
CA PRO A 233 18.57 -19.84 41.37
C PRO A 233 18.77 -18.59 42.27
N ASN A 234 18.92 -17.42 41.65
CA ASN A 234 19.12 -16.14 42.33
C ASN A 234 17.79 -15.39 42.61
N GLY A 235 16.64 -16.05 42.48
CA GLY A 235 15.32 -15.45 42.71
C GLY A 235 14.85 -14.45 41.64
N LYS A 236 15.63 -14.22 40.57
CA LYS A 236 15.24 -13.33 39.46
C LYS A 236 14.26 -14.03 38.51
N PRO A 237 13.19 -13.36 38.04
CA PRO A 237 12.26 -13.93 37.09
C PRO A 237 12.97 -14.22 35.77
N LYS A 238 12.80 -15.44 35.27
CA LYS A 238 13.35 -15.89 33.98
C LYS A 238 12.24 -15.84 32.95
N HIS A 239 12.57 -15.41 31.74
CA HIS A 239 11.65 -15.39 30.62
C HIS A 239 12.26 -16.20 29.47
N TYR A 240 11.41 -16.85 28.67
CA TYR A 240 11.84 -17.39 27.40
C TYR A 240 12.18 -16.26 26.43
N ARG A 241 13.11 -16.52 25.52
CA ARG A 241 13.38 -15.63 24.39
C ARG A 241 12.21 -15.66 23.40
N PHE A 242 12.03 -14.56 22.69
CA PHE A 242 11.14 -14.52 21.53
C PHE A 242 11.60 -15.56 20.51
N ARG A 243 10.66 -16.33 19.97
CA ARG A 243 10.93 -17.27 18.89
C ARG A 243 10.17 -16.82 17.66
N THR A 244 10.88 -16.28 16.68
CA THR A 244 10.31 -15.71 15.47
C THR A 244 10.79 -16.42 14.21
N THR A 245 9.92 -16.46 13.20
CA THR A 245 10.22 -17.01 11.87
C THR A 245 9.85 -15.98 10.81
N HIS A 246 10.70 -15.82 9.80
CA HIS A 246 10.34 -15.02 8.63
C HIS A 246 9.25 -15.73 7.82
N VAL A 247 8.21 -15.01 7.42
CA VAL A 247 7.11 -15.55 6.61
C VAL A 247 7.33 -15.19 5.15
N ARG A 248 7.39 -13.89 4.85
CA ARG A 248 7.57 -13.36 3.49
C ARG A 248 8.01 -11.89 3.54
N ARG A 249 8.68 -11.47 2.47
CA ARG A 249 8.98 -10.07 2.19
C ARG A 249 8.16 -9.62 0.99
N ARG A 250 7.51 -8.45 1.09
CA ARG A 250 6.91 -7.75 -0.06
C ARG A 250 7.65 -6.43 -0.21
N SER A 251 8.20 -6.17 -1.39
CA SER A 251 8.77 -4.87 -1.73
C SER A 251 7.85 -4.16 -2.73
N ALA A 252 7.79 -2.84 -2.63
CA ALA A 252 7.14 -2.00 -3.62
C ALA A 252 8.07 -0.81 -3.90
N ARG A 253 8.23 -0.46 -5.18
CA ARG A 253 8.93 0.77 -5.55
C ARG A 253 8.10 1.94 -5.06
N ARG A 254 8.73 2.86 -4.32
CA ARG A 254 8.09 4.11 -3.96
C ARG A 254 8.07 4.97 -5.23
N CYS A 255 6.89 5.15 -5.81
CA CYS A 255 6.73 6.12 -6.89
C CYS A 255 6.88 7.51 -6.26
N MET A 256 8.05 8.15 -6.41
CA MET A 256 8.13 9.59 -6.17
C MET A 256 7.30 10.28 -7.24
N GLU A 257 6.48 11.24 -6.82
CA GLU A 257 5.73 12.09 -7.73
C GLU A 257 6.72 12.73 -8.70
N ALA A 258 6.51 12.51 -10.00
CA ALA A 258 7.34 13.15 -11.01
C ALA A 258 7.27 14.66 -10.78
N SER A 259 8.41 15.27 -10.48
CA SER A 259 8.52 16.73 -10.39
C SER A 259 8.05 17.31 -11.73
N ASN A 260 7.05 18.20 -11.69
CA ASN A 260 6.54 18.94 -12.84
C ASN A 260 7.68 19.63 -13.59
N ASP A 261 8.15 19.02 -14.67
CA ASP A 261 8.91 19.71 -15.71
C ASP A 261 7.99 19.88 -16.91
N GLU A 262 7.60 21.12 -17.18
CA GLU A 262 6.66 21.53 -18.24
C GLU A 262 7.20 21.36 -19.68
N ASN A 263 8.13 20.44 -19.97
CA ASN A 263 8.77 20.37 -21.28
C ASN A 263 8.60 19.03 -22.02
N HIS A 264 7.71 19.12 -23.02
CA HIS A 264 7.65 18.45 -24.33
C HIS A 264 6.97 17.08 -24.55
N ASP A 265 5.96 17.15 -25.43
CA ASP A 265 5.47 16.19 -26.43
C ASP A 265 4.97 14.80 -25.99
N THR A 266 4.50 14.67 -24.75
CA THR A 266 3.70 13.50 -24.34
C THR A 266 2.34 13.97 -23.81
N PRO A 267 1.22 13.30 -24.16
CA PRO A 267 -0.12 13.65 -23.66
C PRO A 267 -0.33 13.28 -22.18
N SER A 268 0.75 13.14 -21.40
CA SER A 268 0.71 12.72 -20.01
C SER A 268 0.81 13.92 -19.06
N THR A 269 -0.34 14.43 -18.61
CA THR A 269 -0.38 15.43 -17.54
C THR A 269 -0.16 14.73 -16.21
N THR A 270 0.96 14.99 -15.53
CA THR A 270 1.14 14.58 -14.13
C THR A 270 0.36 15.59 -13.27
N THR A 271 -0.75 15.17 -12.68
CA THR A 271 -1.60 16.07 -11.90
C THR A 271 -1.07 16.22 -10.47
N ALA A 272 -0.68 17.45 -10.11
CA ALA A 272 -0.22 17.84 -8.78
C ALA A 272 -1.37 17.98 -7.75
N ILE A 273 -2.38 17.13 -7.83
CA ILE A 273 -3.51 17.11 -6.89
C ILE A 273 -3.12 16.23 -5.71
N THR A 274 -3.41 16.61 -4.46
CA THR A 274 -3.09 15.78 -3.29
C THR A 274 -4.16 14.72 -3.05
N GLU A 275 -3.83 13.63 -2.32
CA GLU A 275 -4.85 12.64 -1.91
C GLU A 275 -5.93 13.28 -1.03
N GLU A 276 -5.55 14.22 -0.18
CA GLU A 276 -6.44 14.94 0.74
C GLU A 276 -7.50 15.76 0.01
N ASP A 277 -7.10 16.49 -1.04
CA ASP A 277 -8.02 17.26 -1.89
C ASP A 277 -9.06 16.37 -2.58
N LEU A 278 -8.64 15.19 -3.04
CA LEU A 278 -9.54 14.23 -3.70
C LEU A 278 -10.52 13.62 -2.70
N VAL A 279 -10.06 13.35 -1.48
CA VAL A 279 -10.90 12.80 -0.40
C VAL A 279 -11.94 13.83 0.06
N ALA A 280 -11.56 15.10 0.19
CA ALA A 280 -12.48 16.16 0.60
C ALA A 280 -13.69 16.32 -0.35
N ASN A 281 -13.47 16.09 -1.65
CA ASN A 281 -14.51 16.21 -2.68
C ASN A 281 -15.36 14.92 -2.87
N LEU A 282 -15.10 13.84 -2.12
CA LEU A 282 -15.78 12.56 -2.32
C LEU A 282 -17.29 12.61 -2.11
N SER A 283 -17.76 13.44 -1.18
CA SER A 283 -19.19 13.56 -0.86
C SER A 283 -20.00 14.01 -2.07
N ASP A 284 -19.53 15.05 -2.77
CA ASP A 284 -20.18 15.59 -3.97
C ASP A 284 -20.11 14.61 -5.15
N VAL A 285 -18.95 13.98 -5.37
CA VAL A 285 -18.75 13.01 -6.46
C VAL A 285 -19.60 11.76 -6.25
N SER A 286 -19.76 11.31 -5.00
CA SER A 286 -20.52 10.10 -4.68
C SER A 286 -21.98 10.14 -5.16
N LEU A 287 -22.52 11.35 -5.37
CA LEU A 287 -23.87 11.54 -5.90
C LEU A 287 -24.08 10.89 -7.27
N ILE A 288 -23.05 10.84 -8.11
CA ILE A 288 -23.07 10.21 -9.43
C ILE A 288 -23.34 8.70 -9.29
N TYR A 289 -22.78 8.08 -8.26
CA TYR A 289 -22.82 6.64 -8.03
C TYR A 289 -23.91 6.21 -7.05
N ASN A 290 -24.79 7.13 -6.62
CA ASN A 290 -25.91 6.86 -5.72
C ASN A 290 -26.78 5.68 -6.18
N ARG A 291 -26.86 5.41 -7.49
CA ARG A 291 -27.60 4.25 -8.02
C ARG A 291 -27.04 2.90 -7.55
N PHE A 292 -25.74 2.82 -7.29
CA PHE A 292 -25.03 1.61 -6.87
C PHE A 292 -24.86 1.52 -5.34
N LEU A 293 -25.13 2.60 -4.62
CA LEU A 293 -24.98 2.71 -3.17
C LEU A 293 -26.29 2.46 -2.40
N LYS A 294 -27.36 2.06 -3.10
CA LYS A 294 -28.67 1.71 -2.53
C LYS A 294 -28.73 0.28 -2.05
#